data_AF-B8FVR5-F1
#
_entry.id   AF-B8FVR5-F1
#
_cell.length_a   1.000
_cell.length_b   1.000
_cell.length_c   1.000
_cell.angle_alpha   90.00
_cell.angle_beta   90.00
_cell.angle_gamma   90.00
#
_symmetry.space_group_name_H-M   'P 1'
#
loop_
_entity.id
_entity.type
_entity.pdbx_description
1 polymer ?
#
loop_
_entity_poly.entity_id
_entity_poly.type
_entity_poly.pdbx_seq_one_letter_code
_entity_poly.pdbx_strand_id
1 'polypeptide(L)'
;MRVDNKYHYNIDVGDMDILSETSHSKLLRMVKPGGKVLEFGPASGVMTRYMKNKLGCQVYIVEFDKDSYQLAIQYAVDGWCGDIEDGEWIEKFADARFDTIIFADVLEHLKDPEKVLSLTKEMLADDGSVIFSVPNIAFGDIVMNLMCDRFQYTSLGLLDNTHLRFFARESLKPFAQQAGYTIVYETCTFVPLFLSEQGTFIPEGERAELERMLVAHRYRNVYQFICRLVKIEFASQINIESDVEKWGLLREEHAYESKLYFDCGKGYNETNRILFTWPKTKGGRSIYEVELPNGCISVRFDPVEYQKCILNSTEVTVDGVPVEIRNLNGIHSGAWDFFCIEDPQMAVTVPHGSKQLRIETTITILGNNGWREIFDFVSHNNQENQSRLDAMEQQLETMNGSKAQMEVALKNVQEALAVKDEQLQIITRSVARAQDEMTKAKNESDVLRHHYNLVVKKCRQLESEVSVKNERLQTATRSVARAQNETTKAKNDCDVLRHNYNLSVEYCRQLEAEITAMKASASWKITKPLRSFSSERKKKVGN
;
A
#
# COMPACT_ATOMS: atom_id res chain seq x y z
N MET A 1 -68.27 39.54 18.24
CA MET A 1 -67.23 38.65 17.67
C MET A 1 -67.29 37.32 18.41
N ARG A 2 -66.98 36.20 17.75
CA ARG A 2 -66.37 35.07 18.48
C ARG A 2 -64.91 35.42 18.68
N VAL A 3 -64.41 35.23 19.88
CA VAL A 3 -62.97 35.08 20.10
C VAL A 3 -62.74 33.58 19.96
N ASP A 4 -62.03 33.15 18.93
CA ASP A 4 -61.67 31.75 18.80
C ASP A 4 -60.65 31.43 19.91
N ASN A 5 -61.09 30.70 20.93
CA ASN A 5 -60.29 30.46 22.12
C ASN A 5 -59.11 29.54 21.75
N LYS A 6 -57.89 30.02 22.02
CA LYS A 6 -56.60 29.39 21.68
C LYS A 6 -56.49 27.92 22.16
N TYR A 7 -57.19 27.59 23.24
CA TYR A 7 -57.17 26.28 23.91
C TYR A 7 -58.25 25.30 23.40
N HIS A 8 -59.05 25.69 22.41
CA HIS A 8 -60.22 24.94 21.92
C HIS A 8 -59.88 23.91 20.83
N TYR A 9 -59.06 22.90 21.18
CA TYR A 9 -58.66 21.82 20.29
C TYR A 9 -59.84 20.93 19.86
N ASN A 10 -60.29 21.08 18.61
CA ASN A 10 -61.24 20.18 17.95
C ASN A 10 -60.56 18.86 17.52
N ILE A 11 -60.08 18.09 18.50
CA ILE A 11 -59.52 16.74 18.30
C ILE A 11 -60.51 15.71 18.88
N ASP A 12 -60.91 14.75 18.05
CA ASP A 12 -61.69 13.60 18.53
C ASP A 12 -60.75 12.53 19.14
N VAL A 13 -61.20 11.82 20.16
CA VAL A 13 -60.42 10.80 20.89
C VAL A 13 -60.44 9.45 20.16
N GLY A 14 -61.17 9.37 19.03
CA GLY A 14 -60.90 8.38 17.99
C GLY A 14 -59.53 8.57 17.33
N ASP A 15 -59.10 9.83 17.17
CA ASP A 15 -58.00 10.22 16.27
C ASP A 15 -56.70 10.62 16.99
N MET A 16 -56.70 10.62 18.33
CA MET A 16 -55.49 10.78 19.14
C MET A 16 -54.61 9.52 19.05
N ASP A 17 -53.80 9.46 17.99
CA ASP A 17 -52.82 8.41 17.79
C ASP A 17 -51.71 8.47 18.85
N ILE A 18 -51.74 7.54 19.80
CA ILE A 18 -50.73 7.39 20.85
C ILE A 18 -49.34 7.02 20.29
N LEU A 19 -49.25 6.53 19.05
CA LEU A 19 -48.00 6.23 18.36
C LEU A 19 -47.37 7.47 17.70
N SER A 20 -48.11 8.59 17.61
CA SER A 20 -47.56 9.87 17.15
C SER A 20 -46.52 10.43 18.14
N GLU A 21 -45.50 11.12 17.62
CA GLU A 21 -44.35 11.59 18.40
C GLU A 21 -44.55 13.00 19.02
N THR A 22 -45.80 13.37 19.34
CA THR A 22 -46.15 14.68 19.96
C THR A 22 -45.80 14.74 21.45
N SER A 23 -45.73 15.95 22.05
CA SER A 23 -45.54 16.13 23.50
C SER A 23 -46.61 15.37 24.30
N HIS A 24 -47.87 15.58 23.92
CA HIS A 24 -49.06 15.00 24.54
C HIS A 24 -49.07 13.47 24.46
N SER A 25 -48.78 12.87 23.30
CA SER A 25 -48.70 11.41 23.14
C SER A 25 -47.56 10.82 23.96
N LYS A 26 -46.39 11.48 24.02
CA LYS A 26 -45.25 11.03 24.85
C LYS A 26 -45.56 11.11 26.34
N LEU A 27 -46.26 12.14 26.79
CA LEU A 27 -46.76 12.22 28.17
C LEU A 27 -47.77 11.11 28.47
N LEU A 28 -48.75 10.87 27.61
CA LEU A 28 -49.76 9.81 27.79
C LEU A 28 -49.13 8.39 27.88
N ARG A 29 -48.06 8.12 27.13
CA ARG A 29 -47.27 6.85 27.26
C ARG A 29 -46.62 6.69 28.64
N MET A 30 -46.42 7.78 29.39
CA MET A 30 -45.83 7.74 30.74
C MET A 30 -46.86 7.56 31.86
N VAL A 31 -48.17 7.66 31.58
CA VAL A 31 -49.25 7.54 32.56
C VAL A 31 -49.53 6.06 32.88
N LYS A 32 -49.61 5.74 34.18
CA LYS A 32 -49.93 4.41 34.72
C LYS A 32 -51.41 4.07 34.46
N PRO A 33 -51.75 3.04 33.63
CA PRO A 33 -53.15 2.67 33.37
C PRO A 33 -53.88 2.29 34.67
N GLY A 34 -55.13 2.75 34.81
CA GLY A 34 -55.93 2.61 36.02
C GLY A 34 -55.52 3.52 37.20
N GLY A 35 -54.41 4.26 37.08
CA GLY A 35 -53.91 5.14 38.14
C GLY A 35 -54.78 6.37 38.39
N LYS A 36 -54.55 7.02 39.53
CA LYS A 36 -55.11 8.34 39.86
C LYS A 36 -54.18 9.44 39.37
N VAL A 37 -54.71 10.37 38.58
CA VAL A 37 -53.94 11.39 37.88
C VAL A 37 -54.42 12.78 38.29
N LEU A 38 -53.50 13.73 38.50
CA LEU A 38 -53.79 15.16 38.55
C LEU A 38 -53.27 15.82 37.27
N GLU A 39 -54.13 16.54 36.56
CA GLU A 39 -53.81 17.20 35.29
C GLU A 39 -54.00 18.72 35.43
N PHE A 40 -52.88 19.45 35.35
CA PHE A 40 -52.87 20.90 35.31
C PHE A 40 -52.98 21.37 33.85
N GLY A 41 -53.85 22.36 33.60
CA GLY A 41 -54.08 22.90 32.25
C GLY A 41 -54.69 21.90 31.24
N PRO A 42 -55.77 21.17 31.58
CA PRO A 42 -56.41 20.21 30.67
C PRO A 42 -56.99 20.84 29.38
N ALA A 43 -57.16 22.16 29.32
CA ALA A 43 -57.82 22.87 28.25
C ALA A 43 -59.23 22.29 27.98
N SER A 44 -59.56 21.97 26.73
CA SER A 44 -60.82 21.29 26.37
C SER A 44 -60.94 19.82 26.84
N GLY A 45 -59.95 19.31 27.58
CA GLY A 45 -59.96 18.00 28.22
C GLY A 45 -59.65 16.83 27.29
N VAL A 46 -58.83 17.04 26.25
CA VAL A 46 -58.51 15.96 25.28
C VAL A 46 -57.71 14.84 25.94
N MET A 47 -56.65 15.18 26.69
CA MET A 47 -55.86 14.21 27.47
C MET A 47 -56.67 13.62 28.62
N THR A 48 -57.41 14.43 29.39
CA THR A 48 -58.39 13.99 30.41
C THR A 48 -59.32 12.88 29.89
N ARG A 49 -59.93 13.13 28.72
CA ARG A 49 -60.88 12.24 28.03
C ARG A 49 -60.20 10.97 27.51
N TYR A 50 -58.95 11.04 27.06
CA TYR A 50 -58.15 9.85 26.71
C TYR A 50 -57.82 9.02 27.95
N MET A 51 -57.28 9.63 29.01
CA MET A 51 -56.89 8.94 30.24
C MET A 51 -58.07 8.22 30.91
N LYS A 52 -59.24 8.86 31.02
CA LYS A 52 -60.47 8.22 31.51
C LYS A 52 -60.95 7.08 30.61
N ASN A 53 -61.08 7.30 29.30
CA ASN A 53 -61.78 6.37 28.41
C ASN A 53 -60.89 5.26 27.81
N LYS A 54 -59.57 5.45 27.75
CA LYS A 54 -58.61 4.50 27.15
C LYS A 54 -57.66 3.88 28.17
N LEU A 55 -57.18 4.66 29.14
CA LEU A 55 -56.28 4.17 30.20
C LEU A 55 -57.04 3.77 31.48
N GLY A 56 -58.33 4.11 31.60
CA GLY A 56 -59.15 3.78 32.78
C GLY A 56 -58.80 4.59 34.04
N CYS A 57 -58.09 5.70 33.89
CA CYS A 57 -57.56 6.48 35.01
C CYS A 57 -58.64 7.30 35.74
N GLN A 58 -58.42 7.53 37.05
CA GLN A 58 -59.17 8.49 37.84
C GLN A 58 -58.51 9.88 37.71
N VAL A 59 -58.94 10.67 36.72
CA VAL A 59 -58.35 11.99 36.45
C VAL A 59 -59.01 13.08 37.31
N TYR A 60 -58.20 13.93 37.92
CA TYR A 60 -58.56 15.15 38.63
C TYR A 60 -57.93 16.33 37.88
N ILE A 61 -58.59 17.48 37.84
CA ILE A 61 -58.12 18.61 37.02
C ILE A 61 -57.97 19.93 37.79
N VAL A 62 -57.04 20.77 37.34
CA VAL A 62 -56.95 22.19 37.69
C VAL A 62 -56.87 23.02 36.41
N GLU A 63 -57.83 23.89 36.19
CA GLU A 63 -57.93 24.74 34.99
C GLU A 63 -58.34 26.17 35.39
N PHE A 64 -57.70 27.18 34.79
CA PHE A 64 -58.00 28.58 35.07
C PHE A 64 -59.08 29.14 34.14
N ASP A 65 -59.14 28.70 32.87
CA ASP A 65 -60.19 29.13 31.95
C ASP A 65 -61.51 28.42 32.29
N LYS A 66 -62.50 29.22 32.67
CA LYS A 66 -63.81 28.73 33.10
C LYS A 66 -64.53 27.94 32.00
N ASP A 67 -64.43 28.36 30.74
CA ASP A 67 -65.13 27.68 29.65
C ASP A 67 -64.45 26.33 29.33
N SER A 68 -63.12 26.30 29.34
CA SER A 68 -62.33 25.05 29.20
C SER A 68 -62.58 24.08 30.37
N TYR A 69 -62.62 24.57 31.62
CA TYR A 69 -62.98 23.76 32.78
C TYR A 69 -64.35 23.08 32.63
N GLN A 70 -65.39 23.78 32.13
CA GLN A 70 -66.72 23.18 31.92
C GLN A 70 -66.74 22.07 30.85
N LEU A 71 -65.74 22.02 29.95
CA LEU A 71 -65.56 20.92 29.00
C LEU A 71 -64.77 19.77 29.64
N ALA A 72 -63.61 20.05 30.24
CA ALA A 72 -62.73 19.03 30.83
C ALA A 72 -63.35 18.30 32.03
N ILE A 73 -64.11 18.99 32.90
CA ILE A 73 -64.69 18.42 34.12
C ILE A 73 -65.63 17.22 33.86
N GLN A 74 -66.24 17.15 32.67
CA GLN A 74 -67.07 16.03 32.23
C GLN A 74 -66.28 14.71 32.13
N TYR A 75 -64.96 14.83 31.94
CA TYR A 75 -64.01 13.73 31.81
C TYR A 75 -63.12 13.56 33.04
N ALA A 76 -63.25 14.40 34.06
CA ALA A 76 -62.60 14.21 35.36
C ALA A 76 -63.49 13.42 36.34
N VAL A 77 -62.99 13.25 37.56
CA VAL A 77 -63.67 12.74 38.77
C VAL A 77 -64.06 13.90 39.69
N ASP A 78 -63.16 14.87 39.83
CA ASP A 78 -63.34 16.13 40.58
C ASP A 78 -62.37 17.18 40.00
N GLY A 79 -62.54 18.46 40.34
CA GLY A 79 -61.75 19.54 39.76
C GLY A 79 -61.68 20.82 40.59
N TRP A 80 -60.71 21.66 40.27
CA TRP A 80 -60.60 23.06 40.71
C TRP A 80 -60.63 24.01 39.51
N CYS A 81 -61.30 25.15 39.65
CA CYS A 81 -61.40 26.18 38.62
C CYS A 81 -60.81 27.49 39.17
N GLY A 82 -59.58 27.83 38.78
CA GLY A 82 -58.81 28.98 39.30
C GLY A 82 -57.33 28.92 38.91
N ASP A 83 -56.55 29.93 39.30
CA ASP A 83 -55.10 29.96 39.06
C ASP A 83 -54.40 28.85 39.89
N ILE A 84 -53.35 28.28 39.31
CA ILE A 84 -52.51 27.25 39.93
C ILE A 84 -51.58 27.90 40.97
N GLU A 85 -51.18 29.16 40.76
CA GLU A 85 -50.21 29.85 41.63
C GLU A 85 -50.80 30.31 42.98
N ASP A 86 -52.13 30.45 43.05
CA ASP A 86 -52.88 30.82 44.26
C ASP A 86 -52.95 29.69 45.29
N GLY A 87 -52.91 28.43 44.84
CA GLY A 87 -52.76 27.26 45.72
C GLY A 87 -54.04 26.71 46.37
N GLU A 88 -55.22 27.29 46.14
CA GLU A 88 -56.49 26.81 46.74
C GLU A 88 -56.83 25.34 46.36
N TRP A 89 -56.30 24.84 45.24
CA TRP A 89 -56.37 23.43 44.83
C TRP A 89 -55.70 22.46 45.82
N ILE A 90 -54.77 22.94 46.66
CA ILE A 90 -54.06 22.11 47.64
C ILE A 90 -55.00 21.68 48.77
N GLU A 91 -55.80 22.60 49.33
CA GLU A 91 -56.80 22.26 50.35
C GLU A 91 -57.89 21.36 49.75
N LYS A 92 -58.35 21.70 48.55
CA LYS A 92 -59.36 20.95 47.77
C LYS A 92 -58.97 19.48 47.51
N PHE A 93 -57.68 19.16 47.41
CA PHE A 93 -57.20 17.79 47.16
C PHE A 93 -56.31 17.20 48.26
N ALA A 94 -56.27 17.76 49.47
CA ALA A 94 -55.31 17.40 50.53
C ALA A 94 -55.27 15.89 50.89
N ASP A 95 -56.43 15.21 50.86
CA ASP A 95 -56.56 13.77 51.12
C ASP A 95 -56.21 12.88 49.91
N ALA A 96 -55.99 13.46 48.72
CA ALA A 96 -55.63 12.71 47.52
C ALA A 96 -54.14 12.35 47.51
N ARG A 97 -53.83 11.14 47.04
CA ARG A 97 -52.49 10.76 46.59
C ARG A 97 -52.57 10.29 45.13
N PHE A 98 -51.71 10.86 44.28
CA PHE A 98 -51.72 10.67 42.83
C PHE A 98 -50.56 9.78 42.37
N ASP A 99 -50.85 8.80 41.52
CA ASP A 99 -49.84 7.98 40.82
C ASP A 99 -49.07 8.82 39.79
N THR A 100 -49.73 9.81 39.19
CA THR A 100 -49.14 10.68 38.17
C THR A 100 -49.68 12.11 38.29
N ILE A 101 -48.81 13.10 38.15
CA ILE A 101 -49.18 14.51 38.07
C ILE A 101 -48.64 15.07 36.75
N ILE A 102 -49.45 15.81 36.00
CA ILE A 102 -49.16 16.20 34.61
C ILE A 102 -49.17 17.72 34.47
N PHE A 103 -48.12 18.26 33.85
CA PHE A 103 -48.03 19.63 33.34
C PHE A 103 -47.72 19.59 31.84
N ALA A 104 -48.75 19.52 30.99
CA ALA A 104 -48.59 19.40 29.54
C ALA A 104 -48.55 20.78 28.89
N ASP A 105 -47.35 21.31 28.64
CA ASP A 105 -47.13 22.64 28.04
C ASP A 105 -47.77 23.76 28.92
N VAL A 106 -47.36 23.81 30.20
CA VAL A 106 -47.93 24.68 31.28
C VAL A 106 -46.88 25.46 32.08
N LEU A 107 -45.73 24.87 32.42
CA LEU A 107 -44.76 25.45 33.37
C LEU A 107 -44.12 26.76 32.85
N GLU A 108 -44.03 26.88 31.53
CA GLU A 108 -43.60 28.04 30.77
C GLU A 108 -44.55 29.25 30.87
N HIS A 109 -45.83 29.03 31.22
CA HIS A 109 -46.83 30.09 31.44
C HIS A 109 -46.84 30.64 32.88
N LEU A 110 -46.19 29.95 33.84
CA LEU A 110 -46.21 30.31 35.26
C LEU A 110 -45.18 31.40 35.62
N LYS A 111 -45.44 32.15 36.68
CA LYS A 111 -44.53 33.15 37.25
C LYS A 111 -43.49 32.47 38.13
N ASP A 112 -43.88 31.44 38.88
CA ASP A 112 -43.06 30.65 39.81
C ASP A 112 -43.35 29.14 39.67
N PRO A 113 -42.96 28.51 38.54
CA PRO A 113 -43.16 27.08 38.32
C PRO A 113 -42.40 26.20 39.32
N GLU A 114 -41.26 26.65 39.84
CA GLU A 114 -40.51 25.97 40.90
C GLU A 114 -41.36 25.80 42.17
N LYS A 115 -42.01 26.88 42.65
CA LYS A 115 -42.94 26.83 43.78
C LYS A 115 -44.12 25.91 43.48
N VAL A 116 -44.78 26.08 42.34
CA VAL A 116 -45.95 25.24 41.96
C VAL A 116 -45.59 23.76 41.93
N LEU A 117 -44.47 23.40 41.30
CA LEU A 117 -43.98 22.02 41.25
C LEU A 117 -43.68 21.48 42.65
N SER A 118 -43.03 22.26 43.51
CA SER A 118 -42.70 21.85 44.89
C SER A 118 -43.94 21.52 45.73
N LEU A 119 -45.04 22.25 45.55
CA LEU A 119 -46.30 22.06 46.28
C LEU A 119 -46.97 20.73 45.92
N THR A 120 -46.66 20.13 44.76
CA THR A 120 -47.20 18.82 44.38
C THR A 120 -46.59 17.65 45.17
N LYS A 121 -45.48 17.85 45.91
CA LYS A 121 -44.80 16.76 46.66
C LYS A 121 -45.68 16.07 47.69
N GLU A 122 -46.48 16.84 48.43
CA GLU A 122 -47.37 16.32 49.48
C GLU A 122 -48.53 15.48 48.91
N MET A 123 -48.86 15.71 47.64
CA MET A 123 -50.04 15.14 46.97
C MET A 123 -49.65 13.98 46.02
N LEU A 124 -48.38 13.85 45.68
CA LEU A 124 -47.86 12.73 44.91
C LEU A 124 -47.73 11.48 45.80
N ALA A 125 -48.06 10.30 45.25
CA ALA A 125 -47.75 9.02 45.88
C ALA A 125 -46.23 8.81 46.01
N ASP A 126 -45.81 7.87 46.85
CA ASP A 126 -44.39 7.60 47.10
C ASP A 126 -43.72 6.81 45.95
N ASP A 127 -44.49 5.98 45.23
CA ASP A 127 -44.14 5.40 43.92
C ASP A 127 -44.59 6.29 42.74
N GLY A 128 -45.16 7.46 43.01
CA GLY A 128 -45.72 8.36 42.01
C GLY A 128 -44.66 9.16 41.25
N SER A 129 -45.04 9.68 40.08
CA SER A 129 -44.19 10.58 39.28
C SER A 129 -44.90 11.84 38.81
N VAL A 130 -44.17 12.94 38.70
CA VAL A 130 -44.62 14.12 37.93
C VAL A 130 -44.09 13.96 36.50
N ILE A 131 -44.90 14.26 35.50
CA ILE A 131 -44.49 14.34 34.10
C ILE A 131 -44.82 15.72 33.53
N PHE A 132 -43.90 16.28 32.75
CA PHE A 132 -44.12 17.58 32.11
C PHE A 132 -43.51 17.65 30.72
N SER A 133 -44.02 18.57 29.90
CA SER A 133 -43.38 19.05 28.69
C SER A 133 -43.13 20.57 28.77
N VAL A 134 -42.03 21.04 28.15
CA VAL A 134 -41.66 22.46 28.07
C VAL A 134 -40.90 22.77 26.77
N PRO A 135 -41.03 23.98 26.18
CA PRO A 135 -40.31 24.41 24.99
C PRO A 135 -38.81 24.59 25.24
N ASN A 136 -38.01 24.28 24.23
CA ASN A 136 -36.56 24.50 24.23
C ASN A 136 -36.22 25.90 23.68
N ILE A 137 -35.80 26.83 24.54
CA ILE A 137 -35.33 28.17 24.12
C ILE A 137 -34.03 28.12 23.30
N ALA A 138 -33.28 27.02 23.40
CA ALA A 138 -32.10 26.74 22.60
C ALA A 138 -32.42 25.93 21.32
N PHE A 139 -33.67 25.94 20.85
CA PHE A 139 -34.00 25.41 19.52
C PHE A 139 -33.30 26.24 18.43
N GLY A 140 -32.83 25.58 17.37
CA GLY A 140 -31.93 26.17 16.40
C GLY A 140 -32.48 27.41 15.72
N ASP A 141 -33.76 27.41 15.33
CA ASP A 141 -34.35 28.59 14.68
C ASP A 141 -34.42 29.81 15.62
N ILE A 142 -34.54 29.62 16.94
CA ILE A 142 -34.46 30.74 17.90
C ILE A 142 -33.03 31.26 17.99
N VAL A 143 -32.04 30.36 18.10
CA VAL A 143 -30.63 30.74 18.20
C VAL A 143 -30.16 31.45 16.92
N MET A 144 -30.60 31.00 15.74
CA MET A 144 -30.33 31.67 14.45
C MET A 144 -30.99 33.05 14.36
N ASN A 145 -32.26 33.20 14.79
CA ASN A 145 -32.89 34.52 14.86
C ASN A 145 -32.14 35.46 15.83
N LEU A 146 -31.72 34.97 17.00
CA LEU A 146 -30.93 35.73 17.98
C LEU A 146 -29.55 36.14 17.44
N MET A 147 -28.88 35.29 16.65
CA MET A 147 -27.64 35.64 15.92
C MET A 147 -27.84 36.78 14.90
N CYS A 148 -29.09 37.04 14.49
CA CYS A 148 -29.47 38.10 13.57
C CYS A 148 -30.17 39.28 14.26
N ASP A 149 -30.02 39.44 15.58
CA ASP A 149 -30.70 40.44 16.45
C ASP A 149 -32.24 40.39 16.39
N ARG A 150 -32.83 39.22 16.17
CA ARG A 150 -34.29 38.99 16.09
C ARG A 150 -34.78 38.14 17.26
N PHE A 151 -35.87 38.56 17.90
CA PHE A 151 -36.56 37.80 18.93
C PHE A 151 -38.06 38.03 18.82
N GLN A 152 -38.72 37.23 17.99
CA GLN A 152 -40.10 37.47 17.56
C GLN A 152 -41.08 36.54 18.27
N TYR A 153 -41.84 37.11 19.21
CA TYR A 153 -42.97 36.42 19.84
C TYR A 153 -44.08 36.12 18.81
N THR A 154 -44.69 34.96 18.93
CA THR A 154 -45.77 34.43 18.08
C THR A 154 -47.03 34.17 18.93
N SER A 155 -48.18 33.91 18.29
CA SER A 155 -49.43 33.60 19.00
C SER A 155 -49.53 32.15 19.51
N LEU A 156 -48.64 31.29 19.02
CA LEU A 156 -48.42 29.87 19.31
C LEU A 156 -46.95 29.56 19.01
N GLY A 157 -46.37 28.54 19.66
CA GLY A 157 -45.03 28.03 19.36
C GLY A 157 -44.04 28.17 20.52
N LEU A 158 -42.74 28.14 20.25
CA LEU A 158 -41.69 28.19 21.28
C LEU A 158 -41.57 29.58 21.93
N LEU A 159 -41.76 30.64 21.14
CA LEU A 159 -41.84 32.03 21.62
C LEU A 159 -43.30 32.50 21.66
N ASP A 160 -44.19 31.68 22.21
CA ASP A 160 -45.56 32.08 22.47
C ASP A 160 -45.62 33.36 23.32
N ASN A 161 -46.49 34.30 22.95
CA ASN A 161 -46.67 35.57 23.66
C ASN A 161 -47.27 35.43 25.08
N THR A 162 -47.63 34.22 25.52
CA THR A 162 -47.96 33.91 26.92
C THR A 162 -46.86 33.11 27.66
N HIS A 163 -45.66 32.92 27.10
CA HIS A 163 -44.51 32.36 27.84
C HIS A 163 -43.85 33.40 28.75
N LEU A 164 -43.72 33.07 30.03
CA LEU A 164 -43.02 33.85 31.07
C LEU A 164 -41.70 33.21 31.51
N ARG A 165 -41.54 31.90 31.25
CA ARG A 165 -40.37 31.09 31.61
C ARG A 165 -39.87 30.30 30.41
N PHE A 166 -38.56 30.14 30.32
CA PHE A 166 -37.87 29.58 29.17
C PHE A 166 -36.86 28.52 29.63
N PHE A 167 -36.88 27.34 29.01
CA PHE A 167 -36.10 26.19 29.44
C PHE A 167 -35.08 25.77 28.38
N ALA A 168 -33.89 25.38 28.83
CA ALA A 168 -32.85 24.77 28.02
C ALA A 168 -32.40 23.47 28.69
N ARG A 169 -31.80 22.56 27.93
CA ARG A 169 -31.43 21.20 28.39
C ARG A 169 -30.82 21.15 29.80
N GLU A 170 -29.87 22.04 30.07
CA GLU A 170 -29.08 22.08 31.31
C GLU A 170 -29.80 22.78 32.48
N SER A 171 -30.86 23.58 32.24
CA SER A 171 -31.64 24.21 33.32
C SER A 171 -32.70 23.30 33.92
N LEU A 172 -33.14 22.27 33.18
CA LEU A 172 -34.17 21.30 33.61
C LEU A 172 -33.82 20.59 34.93
N LYS A 173 -32.57 20.13 35.07
CA LYS A 173 -32.14 19.39 36.25
C LYS A 173 -32.04 20.28 37.51
N PRO A 174 -31.39 21.46 37.47
CA PRO A 174 -31.48 22.44 38.56
C PRO A 174 -32.91 22.83 38.92
N PHE A 175 -33.79 23.04 37.93
CA PHE A 175 -35.22 23.34 38.13
C PHE A 175 -35.93 22.23 38.93
N ALA A 176 -35.82 20.98 38.48
CA ALA A 176 -36.40 19.83 39.18
C ALA A 176 -35.85 19.67 40.61
N GLN A 177 -34.55 19.90 40.80
CA GLN A 177 -33.90 19.78 42.11
C GLN A 177 -34.32 20.88 43.09
N GLN A 178 -34.57 22.11 42.63
CA GLN A 178 -35.10 23.19 43.47
C GLN A 178 -36.51 22.90 43.97
N ALA A 179 -37.34 22.24 43.17
CA ALA A 179 -38.65 21.76 43.59
C ALA A 179 -38.62 20.48 44.46
N GLY A 180 -37.45 19.93 44.80
CA GLY A 180 -37.31 18.74 45.65
C GLY A 180 -37.51 17.39 44.93
N TYR A 181 -37.34 17.38 43.60
CA TYR A 181 -37.42 16.21 42.74
C TYR A 181 -36.05 15.82 42.17
N THR A 182 -35.98 14.64 41.55
CA THR A 182 -34.97 14.35 40.53
C THR A 182 -35.64 13.85 39.25
N ILE A 183 -35.04 14.17 38.12
CA ILE A 183 -35.44 13.62 36.82
C ILE A 183 -34.91 12.18 36.73
N VAL A 184 -35.74 11.26 36.24
CA VAL A 184 -35.41 9.83 36.03
C VAL A 184 -35.62 9.36 34.58
N TYR A 185 -36.36 10.12 33.77
CA TYR A 185 -36.53 9.85 32.34
C TYR A 185 -36.65 11.17 31.58
N GLU A 186 -36.05 11.23 30.38
CA GLU A 186 -36.03 12.42 29.52
C GLU A 186 -36.16 12.00 28.05
N THR A 187 -37.08 12.64 27.33
CA THR A 187 -37.25 12.51 25.88
C THR A 187 -37.60 13.87 25.28
N CYS A 188 -37.84 13.96 23.98
CA CYS A 188 -38.13 15.22 23.29
C CYS A 188 -39.03 15.06 22.06
N THR A 189 -39.65 16.16 21.62
CA THR A 189 -40.15 16.33 20.25
C THR A 189 -39.04 16.89 19.36
N PHE A 190 -39.08 16.55 18.06
CA PHE A 190 -38.14 17.04 17.07
C PHE A 190 -38.88 17.81 15.97
N VAL A 191 -38.32 18.95 15.57
CA VAL A 191 -38.72 19.71 14.38
C VAL A 191 -37.43 20.05 13.63
N PRO A 192 -37.32 19.74 12.32
CA PRO A 192 -36.15 20.15 11.54
C PRO A 192 -36.01 21.67 11.50
N LEU A 193 -34.77 22.17 11.41
CA LEU A 193 -34.50 23.59 11.20
C LEU A 193 -35.32 24.15 10.04
N PHE A 194 -35.71 25.42 10.18
CA PHE A 194 -36.53 26.18 9.23
C PHE A 194 -37.97 25.71 9.02
N LEU A 195 -38.39 24.59 9.63
CA LEU A 195 -39.77 24.08 9.60
C LEU A 195 -40.59 24.44 10.85
N SER A 196 -40.00 25.13 11.83
CA SER A 196 -40.76 25.73 12.94
C SER A 196 -41.41 27.06 12.52
N GLU A 197 -42.29 27.57 13.38
CA GLU A 197 -42.83 28.93 13.27
C GLU A 197 -41.72 29.99 13.32
N GLN A 198 -40.65 29.76 14.11
CA GLN A 198 -39.50 30.67 14.20
C GLN A 198 -38.62 30.64 12.93
N GLY A 199 -38.59 29.50 12.24
CA GLY A 199 -37.90 29.33 10.97
C GLY A 199 -38.42 30.25 9.87
N THR A 200 -39.67 30.72 9.98
CA THR A 200 -40.28 31.67 9.03
C THR A 200 -39.65 33.07 9.06
N PHE A 201 -39.00 33.45 10.17
CA PHE A 201 -38.31 34.75 10.32
C PHE A 201 -36.87 34.74 9.80
N ILE A 202 -36.34 33.56 9.44
CA ILE A 202 -34.97 33.38 8.92
C ILE A 202 -35.01 33.42 7.38
N PRO A 203 -34.41 34.45 6.73
CA PRO A 203 -34.46 34.67 5.29
C PRO A 203 -33.68 33.59 4.55
N GLU A 204 -34.24 33.11 3.43
CA GLU A 204 -33.73 31.95 2.70
C GLU A 204 -32.24 32.05 2.33
N GLY A 205 -31.74 33.25 2.00
CA GLY A 205 -30.33 33.50 1.69
C GLY A 205 -29.37 33.48 2.89
N GLU A 206 -29.87 33.58 4.13
CA GLU A 206 -29.07 33.54 5.36
C GLU A 206 -29.00 32.11 5.96
N ARG A 207 -30.04 31.29 5.70
CA ARG A 207 -30.25 29.95 6.30
C ARG A 207 -29.01 29.05 6.26
N ALA A 208 -28.41 28.88 5.08
CA ALA A 208 -27.30 27.96 4.89
C ALA A 208 -26.02 28.37 5.65
N GLU A 209 -25.85 29.65 5.98
CA GLU A 209 -24.70 30.10 6.79
C GLU A 209 -24.97 29.95 8.29
N LEU A 210 -26.17 30.32 8.73
CA LEU A 210 -26.61 30.18 10.12
C LEU A 210 -26.69 28.71 10.56
N GLU A 211 -27.10 27.79 9.67
CA GLU A 211 -27.09 26.35 9.93
C GLU A 211 -25.68 25.80 10.14
N ARG A 212 -24.70 26.23 9.32
CA ARG A 212 -23.28 25.86 9.51
C ARG A 212 -22.75 26.34 10.87
N MET A 213 -23.18 27.52 11.33
CA MET A 213 -22.81 28.02 12.66
C MET A 213 -23.41 27.19 13.81
N LEU A 214 -24.53 26.48 13.57
CA LEU A 214 -25.18 25.59 14.54
C LEU A 214 -24.83 24.10 14.41
N VAL A 215 -23.91 23.70 13.53
CA VAL A 215 -23.45 22.30 13.39
C VAL A 215 -23.02 21.67 14.73
N ALA A 216 -22.35 22.43 15.60
CA ALA A 216 -21.93 21.95 16.93
C ALA A 216 -23.04 22.00 18.00
N HIS A 217 -24.22 22.54 17.68
CA HIS A 217 -25.33 22.69 18.62
C HIS A 217 -26.15 21.39 18.71
N ARG A 218 -25.76 20.53 19.65
CA ARG A 218 -26.25 19.15 19.91
C ARG A 218 -27.77 18.98 20.07
N TYR A 219 -28.51 20.06 20.33
CA TYR A 219 -29.96 20.03 20.53
C TYR A 219 -30.72 20.98 19.57
N ARG A 220 -30.13 21.30 18.41
CA ARG A 220 -30.70 22.32 17.49
C ARG A 220 -32.07 21.93 16.92
N ASN A 221 -32.35 20.64 16.70
CA ASN A 221 -33.67 20.18 16.24
C ASN A 221 -34.63 19.78 17.38
N VAL A 222 -34.23 19.91 18.66
CA VAL A 222 -35.08 19.55 19.81
C VAL A 222 -36.05 20.67 20.13
N TYR A 223 -37.34 20.45 19.86
CA TYR A 223 -38.38 21.49 19.92
C TYR A 223 -38.94 21.63 21.35
N GLN A 224 -39.42 20.55 21.97
CA GLN A 224 -39.78 20.49 23.39
C GLN A 224 -39.05 19.34 24.09
N PHE A 225 -38.73 19.53 25.37
CA PHE A 225 -38.32 18.46 26.27
C PHE A 225 -39.55 17.85 26.96
N ILE A 226 -39.53 16.55 27.24
CA ILE A 226 -40.51 15.85 28.07
C ILE A 226 -39.75 15.08 29.16
N CYS A 227 -40.12 15.30 30.42
CA CYS A 227 -39.42 14.76 31.58
C CYS A 227 -40.35 13.97 32.51
N ARG A 228 -39.84 12.90 33.13
CA ARG A 228 -40.45 12.26 34.32
C ARG A 228 -39.59 12.53 35.54
N LEU A 229 -40.22 13.05 36.59
CA LEU A 229 -39.65 13.43 37.87
C LEU A 229 -40.23 12.55 38.99
N VAL A 230 -39.41 12.28 40.00
CA VAL A 230 -39.80 11.57 41.23
C VAL A 230 -39.26 12.28 42.46
N LYS A 231 -39.92 12.10 43.61
CA LYS A 231 -39.47 12.68 44.90
C LYS A 231 -38.00 12.28 45.15
N ILE A 232 -37.13 13.24 45.46
CA ILE A 232 -35.68 12.98 45.55
C ILE A 232 -35.33 11.93 46.62
N GLU A 233 -36.10 11.85 47.70
CA GLU A 233 -35.95 10.86 48.79
C GLU A 233 -36.33 9.41 48.40
N PHE A 234 -37.10 9.20 47.33
CA PHE A 234 -37.49 7.87 46.82
C PHE A 234 -36.67 7.42 45.61
N ALA A 235 -35.81 8.29 45.06
CA ALA A 235 -35.03 8.03 43.84
C ALA A 235 -34.11 6.80 43.92
N SER A 236 -33.68 6.39 45.12
CA SER A 236 -32.85 5.19 45.35
C SER A 236 -33.63 3.88 45.48
N GLN A 237 -34.96 3.95 45.57
CA GLN A 237 -35.85 2.79 45.70
C GLN A 237 -36.42 2.35 44.34
N ILE A 238 -36.48 3.29 43.39
CA ILE A 238 -36.80 3.00 42.00
C ILE A 238 -35.61 2.27 41.39
N ASN A 239 -35.88 1.12 40.76
CA ASN A 239 -34.91 0.50 39.87
C ASN A 239 -34.79 1.37 38.61
N ILE A 240 -33.94 2.39 38.68
CA ILE A 240 -33.46 3.13 37.51
C ILE A 240 -32.59 2.14 36.74
N GLU A 241 -33.23 1.35 35.87
CA GLU A 241 -32.52 0.75 34.74
C GLU A 241 -31.74 1.88 34.06
N SER A 242 -30.48 1.64 33.71
CA SER A 242 -29.57 2.69 33.22
C SER A 242 -30.07 3.36 31.92
N ASP A 243 -31.10 2.76 31.33
CA ASP A 243 -32.07 3.31 30.38
C ASP A 243 -32.91 4.46 30.96
N VAL A 244 -32.22 5.53 31.39
CA VAL A 244 -32.60 6.83 30.82
C VAL A 244 -32.56 6.61 29.31
N GLU A 245 -33.73 6.59 28.64
CA GLU A 245 -33.84 6.31 27.21
C GLU A 245 -33.23 7.44 26.37
N LYS A 246 -31.89 7.41 26.33
CA LYS A 246 -31.00 8.14 25.46
C LYS A 246 -31.43 8.05 23.98
N TRP A 247 -32.21 7.03 23.61
CA TRP A 247 -32.98 6.94 22.37
C TRP A 247 -33.75 8.21 21.97
N GLY A 248 -34.18 9.03 22.94
CA GLY A 248 -34.74 10.36 22.68
C GLY A 248 -33.67 11.41 22.35
N LEU A 249 -32.74 11.65 23.28
CA LEU A 249 -31.78 12.78 23.22
C LEU A 249 -30.46 12.51 22.47
N LEU A 250 -30.15 11.27 22.09
CA LEU A 250 -28.90 10.88 21.41
C LEU A 250 -29.04 10.58 19.91
N ARG A 251 -30.22 10.75 19.32
CA ARG A 251 -30.39 10.59 17.85
C ARG A 251 -29.45 11.50 17.05
N GLU A 252 -28.99 12.61 17.62
CA GLU A 252 -28.03 13.51 16.97
C GLU A 252 -26.54 13.18 17.17
N GLU A 253 -26.13 12.14 17.92
CA GLU A 253 -24.69 11.81 18.03
C GLU A 253 -24.07 11.36 16.68
N HIS A 254 -24.90 11.04 15.69
CA HIS A 254 -24.50 10.63 14.34
C HIS A 254 -25.28 11.37 13.23
N ALA A 255 -25.89 12.52 13.53
CA ALA A 255 -26.67 13.29 12.55
C ALA A 255 -25.79 14.19 11.67
N TYR A 256 -24.96 13.53 10.85
CA TYR A 256 -24.20 14.10 9.75
C TYR A 256 -24.74 13.58 8.41
N GLU A 257 -24.77 14.41 7.38
CA GLU A 257 -25.13 13.96 6.03
C GLU A 257 -23.91 13.38 5.31
N SER A 258 -23.98 12.12 4.90
CA SER A 258 -22.98 11.50 4.02
C SER A 258 -23.52 11.38 2.60
N LYS A 259 -22.67 11.52 1.58
CA LYS A 259 -23.08 11.43 0.16
C LYS A 259 -22.23 10.42 -0.60
N LEU A 260 -22.87 9.67 -1.50
CA LEU A 260 -22.20 8.87 -2.53
C LEU A 260 -22.51 9.45 -3.90
N TYR A 261 -21.50 9.92 -4.63
CA TYR A 261 -21.61 10.45 -5.99
C TYR A 261 -21.05 9.44 -6.99
N PHE A 262 -21.79 9.15 -8.06
CA PHE A 262 -21.42 8.14 -9.05
C PHE A 262 -20.92 8.79 -10.34
N ASP A 263 -19.74 8.41 -10.83
CA ASP A 263 -19.27 8.76 -12.16
C ASP A 263 -19.52 7.58 -13.12
N CYS A 264 -20.24 7.87 -14.22
CA CYS A 264 -20.52 6.94 -15.32
C CYS A 264 -19.91 7.46 -16.65
N GLY A 265 -18.74 8.12 -16.59
CA GLY A 265 -18.04 8.71 -17.73
C GLY A 265 -18.40 10.18 -17.99
N LYS A 266 -18.80 10.93 -16.96
CA LYS A 266 -19.16 12.37 -17.03
C LYS A 266 -18.66 13.22 -15.86
N GLY A 267 -17.99 12.61 -14.88
CA GLY A 267 -17.63 13.24 -13.61
C GLY A 267 -18.78 13.27 -12.59
N TYR A 268 -18.42 13.47 -11.32
CA TYR A 268 -19.37 13.63 -10.22
C TYR A 268 -20.25 14.86 -10.42
N ASN A 269 -21.54 14.74 -10.08
CA ASN A 269 -22.53 15.79 -10.29
C ASN A 269 -23.70 15.63 -9.32
N GLU A 270 -24.34 16.75 -8.96
CA GLU A 270 -25.44 16.79 -7.98
C GLU A 270 -26.64 15.90 -8.34
N THR A 271 -26.86 15.61 -9.62
CA THR A 271 -27.96 14.77 -10.11
C THR A 271 -27.69 13.25 -10.05
N ASN A 272 -26.45 12.81 -9.84
CA ASN A 272 -26.09 11.39 -9.79
C ASN A 272 -25.47 11.04 -8.43
N ARG A 273 -26.25 11.23 -7.36
CA ARG A 273 -25.85 10.97 -5.97
C ARG A 273 -26.93 10.24 -5.17
N ILE A 274 -26.52 9.55 -4.11
CA ILE A 274 -27.38 9.10 -3.02
C ILE A 274 -26.97 9.85 -1.74
N LEU A 275 -27.98 10.33 -1.01
CA LEU A 275 -27.83 10.99 0.28
C LEU A 275 -28.13 10.00 1.43
N PHE A 276 -27.28 9.98 2.45
CA PHE A 276 -27.46 9.25 3.69
C PHE A 276 -27.55 10.22 4.86
N THR A 277 -28.76 10.47 5.32
CA THR A 277 -29.03 11.13 6.61
C THR A 277 -28.92 10.15 7.79
N TRP A 278 -29.10 8.85 7.54
CA TRP A 278 -29.09 7.78 8.55
C TRP A 278 -28.46 6.48 7.99
N PRO A 279 -27.12 6.35 7.95
CA PRO A 279 -26.47 5.10 7.55
C PRO A 279 -26.78 3.95 8.52
N LYS A 280 -26.74 2.70 8.03
CA LYS A 280 -26.94 1.52 8.89
C LYS A 280 -25.78 1.43 9.88
N THR A 281 -26.01 1.38 11.19
CA THR A 281 -24.92 1.25 12.17
C THR A 281 -24.83 -0.15 12.75
N LYS A 282 -23.60 -0.65 12.96
CA LYS A 282 -23.31 -1.93 13.62
C LYS A 282 -22.04 -1.80 14.45
N GLY A 283 -22.15 -1.99 15.77
CA GLY A 283 -20.98 -1.97 16.67
C GLY A 283 -20.15 -0.66 16.64
N GLY A 284 -20.78 0.49 16.35
CA GLY A 284 -20.09 1.78 16.23
C GLY A 284 -19.47 2.06 14.85
N ARG A 285 -19.72 1.21 13.84
CA ARG A 285 -19.36 1.46 12.43
C ARG A 285 -20.60 1.81 11.61
N SER A 286 -20.49 2.85 10.80
CA SER A 286 -21.48 3.27 9.81
C SER A 286 -21.28 2.49 8.51
N ILE A 287 -22.36 1.93 7.99
CA ILE A 287 -22.40 1.06 6.82
C ILE A 287 -23.23 1.73 5.72
N TYR A 288 -22.59 1.96 4.59
CA TYR A 288 -23.18 2.46 3.35
C TYR A 288 -23.20 1.32 2.36
N GLU A 289 -24.36 1.03 1.78
CA GLU A 289 -24.57 -0.16 0.95
C GLU A 289 -25.54 0.18 -0.18
N VAL A 290 -25.06 0.16 -1.42
CA VAL A 290 -25.78 0.66 -2.61
C VAL A 290 -25.64 -0.27 -3.81
N GLU A 291 -26.66 -0.26 -4.66
CA GLU A 291 -26.52 -0.72 -6.04
C GLU A 291 -25.81 0.36 -6.88
N LEU A 292 -24.87 -0.07 -7.72
CA LEU A 292 -24.07 0.78 -8.59
C LEU A 292 -24.82 1.06 -9.91
N PRO A 293 -24.91 2.31 -10.37
CA PRO A 293 -25.50 2.62 -11.68
C PRO A 293 -24.76 1.92 -12.83
N ASN A 294 -25.50 1.50 -13.86
CA ASN A 294 -24.93 0.86 -15.05
C ASN A 294 -23.83 1.75 -15.68
N GLY A 295 -22.62 1.19 -15.82
CA GLY A 295 -21.46 1.91 -16.36
C GLY A 295 -20.75 2.83 -15.36
N CYS A 296 -21.03 2.72 -14.07
CA CYS A 296 -20.25 3.39 -13.02
C CYS A 296 -18.78 2.92 -13.08
N ILE A 297 -17.86 3.90 -13.10
CA ILE A 297 -16.40 3.70 -13.13
C ILE A 297 -15.70 4.19 -11.86
N SER A 298 -16.34 5.08 -11.10
CA SER A 298 -15.84 5.53 -9.81
C SER A 298 -16.98 6.08 -8.94
N VAL A 299 -16.82 5.97 -7.62
CA VAL A 299 -17.72 6.59 -6.64
C VAL A 299 -16.92 7.51 -5.74
N ARG A 300 -17.37 8.75 -5.59
CA ARG A 300 -16.91 9.65 -4.51
C ARG A 300 -17.74 9.38 -3.27
N PHE A 301 -17.08 9.23 -2.13
CA PHE A 301 -17.71 9.15 -0.82
C PHE A 301 -17.33 10.39 -0.03
N ASP A 302 -18.36 11.13 0.37
CA ASP A 302 -18.25 12.34 1.18
C ASP A 302 -18.80 11.96 2.56
N PRO A 303 -17.93 11.70 3.57
CA PRO A 303 -18.38 11.04 4.79
C PRO A 303 -19.30 11.89 5.66
N VAL A 304 -19.13 13.21 5.62
CA VAL A 304 -19.90 14.21 6.37
C VAL A 304 -19.94 15.51 5.55
N GLU A 305 -20.94 16.37 5.74
CA GLU A 305 -21.01 17.68 5.10
C GLU A 305 -20.87 18.82 6.12
N TYR A 306 -20.20 19.91 5.73
CA TYR A 306 -19.89 21.10 6.53
C TYR A 306 -19.14 20.81 7.85
N GLN A 307 -18.45 19.67 7.92
CA GLN A 307 -17.87 19.13 9.14
C GLN A 307 -16.48 18.56 8.89
N LYS A 308 -15.60 18.74 9.88
CA LYS A 308 -14.28 18.08 9.95
C LYS A 308 -14.48 16.72 10.61
N CYS A 309 -13.80 15.69 10.13
CA CYS A 309 -13.96 14.34 10.67
C CYS A 309 -12.66 13.54 10.71
N ILE A 310 -12.63 12.54 11.59
CA ILE A 310 -11.69 11.43 11.54
C ILE A 310 -12.47 10.18 11.16
N LEU A 311 -12.02 9.48 10.12
CA LEU A 311 -12.47 8.14 9.80
C LEU A 311 -11.49 7.12 10.39
N ASN A 312 -12.00 5.98 10.84
CA ASN A 312 -11.20 4.88 11.37
C ASN A 312 -11.67 3.54 10.80
N SER A 313 -10.71 2.72 10.38
CA SER A 313 -10.88 1.38 9.86
C SER A 313 -11.83 1.37 8.66
N THR A 314 -11.60 2.26 7.70
CA THR A 314 -12.41 2.37 6.48
C THR A 314 -12.22 1.12 5.61
N GLU A 315 -13.20 0.22 5.62
CA GLU A 315 -13.23 -0.97 4.76
C GLU A 315 -14.19 -0.75 3.58
N VAL A 316 -13.77 -1.10 2.37
CA VAL A 316 -14.58 -0.99 1.16
C VAL A 316 -14.57 -2.29 0.38
N THR A 317 -15.74 -2.72 -0.07
CA THR A 317 -15.91 -3.88 -0.95
C THR A 317 -16.81 -3.53 -2.12
N VAL A 318 -16.49 -4.08 -3.30
CA VAL A 318 -17.33 -4.02 -4.49
C VAL A 318 -17.66 -5.46 -4.91
N ASP A 319 -18.94 -5.77 -5.03
CA ASP A 319 -19.48 -7.13 -5.19
C ASP A 319 -18.92 -8.15 -4.17
N GLY A 320 -18.57 -7.67 -2.96
CA GLY A 320 -17.95 -8.46 -1.89
C GLY A 320 -16.42 -8.62 -1.98
N VAL A 321 -15.77 -8.12 -3.03
CA VAL A 321 -14.30 -8.10 -3.18
C VAL A 321 -13.73 -6.82 -2.56
N PRO A 322 -12.74 -6.89 -1.65
CA PRO A 322 -12.09 -5.69 -1.10
C PRO A 322 -11.44 -4.82 -2.17
N VAL A 323 -11.59 -3.51 -2.06
CA VAL A 323 -10.99 -2.50 -2.96
C VAL A 323 -10.37 -1.35 -2.17
N GLU A 324 -9.36 -0.72 -2.74
CA GLU A 324 -8.72 0.46 -2.15
C GLU A 324 -9.63 1.70 -2.29
N ILE A 325 -9.70 2.50 -1.21
CA ILE A 325 -10.34 3.81 -1.20
C ILE A 325 -9.27 4.88 -1.00
N ARG A 326 -9.27 5.91 -1.85
CA ARG A 326 -8.25 6.96 -1.86
C ARG A 326 -8.82 8.28 -1.34
N ASN A 327 -8.18 8.87 -0.34
CA ASN A 327 -8.45 10.25 0.04
C ASN A 327 -8.22 11.20 -1.15
N LEU A 328 -9.12 12.18 -1.32
CA LEU A 328 -8.95 13.27 -2.29
C LEU A 328 -8.39 14.52 -1.62
N ASN A 329 -8.75 14.75 -0.36
CA ASN A 329 -8.41 15.97 0.39
C ASN A 329 -8.17 15.74 1.91
N GLY A 330 -8.01 14.47 2.32
CA GLY A 330 -7.68 14.06 3.68
C GLY A 330 -6.28 13.43 3.80
N ILE A 331 -5.75 13.35 5.03
CA ILE A 331 -4.45 12.76 5.36
C ILE A 331 -4.66 11.32 5.85
N HIS A 332 -4.06 10.34 5.15
CA HIS A 332 -4.08 8.95 5.55
C HIS A 332 -2.95 8.63 6.54
N SER A 333 -3.24 7.85 7.59
CA SER A 333 -2.27 7.44 8.61
C SER A 333 -2.62 6.07 9.23
N GLY A 334 -2.46 5.00 8.45
CA GLY A 334 -2.56 3.62 8.94
C GLY A 334 -4.02 3.13 8.94
N ALA A 335 -4.65 3.09 10.11
CA ALA A 335 -6.09 2.80 10.20
C ALA A 335 -6.97 4.06 10.10
N TRP A 336 -6.38 5.25 10.04
CA TRP A 336 -7.07 6.52 10.26
C TRP A 336 -6.97 7.45 9.04
N ASP A 337 -8.07 8.11 8.70
CA ASP A 337 -8.14 9.15 7.65
C ASP A 337 -8.62 10.47 8.26
N PHE A 338 -7.81 11.52 8.18
CA PHE A 338 -8.06 12.81 8.82
C PHE A 338 -8.49 13.87 7.81
N PHE A 339 -9.63 14.50 8.03
CA PHE A 339 -10.14 15.58 7.20
C PHE A 339 -10.26 16.88 7.99
N CYS A 340 -9.26 17.74 7.82
CA CYS A 340 -9.17 19.05 8.50
C CYS A 340 -9.97 20.16 7.81
N ILE A 341 -10.77 19.83 6.78
CA ILE A 341 -11.65 20.73 6.04
C ILE A 341 -13.10 20.26 6.13
N GLU A 342 -14.04 21.14 5.80
CA GLU A 342 -15.49 20.95 5.96
C GLU A 342 -16.18 20.28 4.76
N ASP A 343 -15.40 19.86 3.76
CA ASP A 343 -15.82 19.12 2.56
C ASP A 343 -14.91 17.88 2.39
N PRO A 344 -15.02 16.86 3.27
CA PRO A 344 -14.20 15.66 3.21
C PRO A 344 -14.62 14.75 2.05
N GLN A 345 -13.66 14.34 1.22
CA GLN A 345 -13.92 13.54 0.02
C GLN A 345 -12.91 12.39 -0.13
N MET A 346 -13.44 11.20 -0.40
CA MET A 346 -12.72 9.98 -0.77
C MET A 346 -13.21 9.49 -2.14
N ALA A 347 -12.43 8.68 -2.85
CA ALA A 347 -12.86 8.03 -4.09
C ALA A 347 -12.49 6.55 -4.16
N VAL A 348 -13.41 5.76 -4.71
CA VAL A 348 -13.27 4.32 -5.00
C VAL A 348 -13.29 4.13 -6.51
N THR A 349 -12.35 3.36 -7.06
CA THR A 349 -12.42 2.96 -8.48
C THR A 349 -13.28 1.70 -8.60
N VAL A 350 -14.26 1.71 -9.50
CA VAL A 350 -15.25 0.63 -9.66
C VAL A 350 -14.86 -0.25 -10.86
N PRO A 351 -14.68 -1.57 -10.68
CA PRO A 351 -14.50 -2.51 -11.78
C PRO A 351 -15.68 -2.49 -12.77
N HIS A 352 -15.38 -2.56 -14.07
CA HIS A 352 -16.41 -2.45 -15.10
C HIS A 352 -17.43 -3.60 -15.02
N GLY A 353 -18.71 -3.24 -14.80
CA GLY A 353 -19.82 -4.18 -14.73
C GLY A 353 -20.18 -4.62 -13.30
N SER A 354 -19.51 -4.09 -12.29
CA SER A 354 -19.86 -4.28 -10.89
C SER A 354 -21.23 -3.71 -10.52
N LYS A 355 -21.86 -4.29 -9.49
CA LYS A 355 -23.28 -4.05 -9.16
C LYS A 355 -23.52 -3.53 -7.76
N GLN A 356 -22.69 -3.86 -6.79
CA GLN A 356 -22.88 -3.45 -5.39
C GLN A 356 -21.61 -2.83 -4.82
N LEU A 357 -21.75 -1.71 -4.11
CA LEU A 357 -20.70 -1.10 -3.30
C LEU A 357 -21.12 -1.15 -1.83
N ARG A 358 -20.17 -1.50 -0.95
CA ARG A 358 -20.31 -1.41 0.50
C ARG A 358 -19.08 -0.71 1.10
N ILE A 359 -19.32 0.31 1.91
CA ILE A 359 -18.32 1.02 2.74
C ILE A 359 -18.70 0.82 4.20
N GLU A 360 -17.74 0.49 5.07
CA GLU A 360 -17.94 0.29 6.50
C GLU A 360 -16.82 0.94 7.32
N THR A 361 -17.12 1.99 8.07
CA THR A 361 -16.12 2.85 8.77
C THR A 361 -16.69 3.43 10.06
N THR A 362 -15.85 3.72 11.06
CA THR A 362 -16.24 4.60 12.18
C THR A 362 -15.94 6.05 11.80
N ILE A 363 -16.86 6.97 12.08
CA ILE A 363 -16.73 8.41 11.80
C ILE A 363 -16.84 9.18 13.11
N THR A 364 -15.81 9.95 13.45
CA THR A 364 -15.79 10.87 14.59
C THR A 364 -15.86 12.31 14.08
N ILE A 365 -16.87 13.05 14.52
CA ILE A 365 -17.01 14.49 14.20
C ILE A 365 -16.06 15.31 15.06
N LEU A 366 -15.30 16.19 14.43
CA LEU A 366 -14.38 17.11 15.09
C LEU A 366 -15.08 18.45 15.35
N GLY A 367 -15.59 18.61 16.57
CA GLY A 367 -16.05 19.91 17.06
C GLY A 367 -14.91 20.92 17.23
N ASN A 368 -15.23 22.17 17.59
CA ASN A 368 -14.26 23.29 17.63
C ASN A 368 -12.99 23.06 18.49
N ASN A 369 -13.03 22.13 19.46
CA ASN A 369 -11.88 21.78 20.30
C ASN A 369 -11.07 20.56 19.80
N GLY A 370 -11.55 19.81 18.80
CA GLY A 370 -10.91 18.60 18.27
C GLY A 370 -9.51 18.86 17.68
N TRP A 371 -9.17 20.12 17.40
CA TRP A 371 -7.81 20.56 17.10
C TRP A 371 -6.78 20.06 18.11
N ARG A 372 -7.12 19.89 19.39
CA ARG A 372 -6.18 19.41 20.40
C ARG A 372 -5.85 17.93 20.22
N GLU A 373 -6.86 17.12 19.97
CA GLU A 373 -6.73 15.67 19.71
C GLU A 373 -5.98 15.42 18.40
N ILE A 374 -6.27 16.21 17.35
CA ILE A 374 -5.50 16.20 16.10
C ILE A 374 -4.06 16.65 16.34
N PHE A 375 -3.83 17.74 17.09
CA PHE A 375 -2.49 18.29 17.32
C PHE A 375 -1.61 17.33 18.12
N ASP A 376 -2.14 16.72 19.17
CA ASP A 376 -1.42 15.75 19.99
C ASP A 376 -1.08 14.48 19.18
N PHE A 377 -2.04 13.98 18.37
CA PHE A 377 -1.81 12.86 17.44
C PHE A 377 -0.78 13.19 16.34
N VAL A 378 -0.94 14.32 15.65
CA VAL A 378 -0.02 14.74 14.57
C VAL A 378 1.37 15.04 15.12
N SER A 379 1.49 15.61 16.32
CA SER A 379 2.78 15.80 16.99
C SER A 379 3.45 14.47 17.31
N HIS A 380 2.69 13.49 17.82
CA HIS A 380 3.21 12.15 18.12
C HIS A 380 3.66 11.40 16.86
N ASN A 381 2.82 11.37 15.81
CA ASN A 381 3.17 10.72 14.55
C ASN A 381 4.28 11.45 13.80
N ASN A 382 4.39 12.78 13.88
CA ASN A 382 5.55 13.49 13.33
C ASN A 382 6.83 13.15 14.09
N GLN A 383 6.77 12.94 15.41
CA GLN A 383 7.93 12.51 16.19
C GLN A 383 8.36 11.07 15.84
N GLU A 384 7.42 10.14 15.62
CA GLU A 384 7.74 8.79 15.13
C GLU A 384 8.28 8.83 13.69
N ASN A 385 7.63 9.57 12.78
CA ASN A 385 8.05 9.69 11.40
C ASN A 385 9.42 10.35 11.25
N GLN A 386 9.75 11.38 12.06
CA GLN A 386 11.09 11.95 12.11
C GLN A 386 12.11 10.91 12.59
N SER A 387 11.81 10.19 13.67
CA SER A 387 12.69 9.11 14.17
C SER A 387 12.94 8.02 13.13
N ARG A 388 11.96 7.74 12.26
CA ARG A 388 12.06 6.79 11.15
C ARG A 388 12.81 7.38 9.95
N LEU A 389 12.67 8.67 9.68
CA LEU A 389 13.43 9.39 8.66
C LEU A 389 14.93 9.39 9.04
N ASP A 390 15.27 9.82 10.26
CA ASP A 390 16.64 9.85 10.79
C ASP A 390 17.31 8.46 10.69
N ALA A 391 16.57 7.40 11.02
CA ALA A 391 17.05 6.02 10.90
C ALA A 391 17.25 5.58 9.43
N MET A 392 16.39 6.01 8.50
CA MET A 392 16.55 5.75 7.07
C MET A 392 17.72 6.54 6.47
N GLU A 393 17.94 7.78 6.89
CA GLU A 393 19.10 8.59 6.48
C GLU A 393 20.41 7.95 6.98
N GLN A 394 20.47 7.50 8.24
CA GLN A 394 21.62 6.76 8.77
C GLN A 394 21.90 5.44 8.02
N GLN A 395 20.85 4.71 7.63
CA GLN A 395 20.99 3.54 6.76
C GLN A 395 21.51 3.93 5.35
N LEU A 396 21.06 5.04 4.79
CA LEU A 396 21.46 5.54 3.48
C LEU A 396 22.92 6.03 3.47
N GLU A 397 23.39 6.69 4.52
CA GLU A 397 24.82 6.98 4.73
C GLU A 397 25.65 5.68 4.79
N THR A 398 25.19 4.69 5.56
CA THR A 398 25.86 3.39 5.72
C THR A 398 25.95 2.64 4.37
N MET A 399 24.88 2.65 3.58
CA MET A 399 24.86 2.09 2.23
C MET A 399 25.76 2.86 1.26
N ASN A 400 25.79 4.20 1.32
CA ASN A 400 26.69 5.01 0.49
C ASN A 400 28.18 4.78 0.83
N GLY A 401 28.53 4.66 2.12
CA GLY A 401 29.88 4.27 2.55
C GLY A 401 30.27 2.87 2.05
N SER A 402 29.34 1.92 2.14
CA SER A 402 29.53 0.56 1.62
C SER A 402 29.70 0.54 0.09
N LYS A 403 28.90 1.34 -0.64
CA LYS A 403 29.00 1.53 -2.08
C LYS A 403 30.35 2.12 -2.48
N ALA A 404 30.83 3.16 -1.80
CA ALA A 404 32.13 3.76 -2.08
C ALA A 404 33.28 2.76 -1.90
N GLN A 405 33.22 1.88 -0.88
CA GLN A 405 34.17 0.78 -0.71
C GLN A 405 34.08 -0.23 -1.86
N MET A 406 32.87 -0.58 -2.33
CA MET A 406 32.67 -1.46 -3.49
C MET A 406 33.16 -0.84 -4.80
N GLU A 407 33.01 0.48 -5.01
CA GLU A 407 33.51 1.19 -6.19
C GLU A 407 35.06 1.21 -6.22
N VAL A 408 35.71 1.42 -5.07
CA VAL A 408 37.17 1.29 -4.93
C VAL A 408 37.62 -0.16 -5.18
N ALA A 409 36.92 -1.15 -4.63
CA ALA A 409 37.23 -2.56 -4.87
C ALA A 409 37.06 -2.95 -6.36
N LEU A 410 36.00 -2.48 -7.02
CA LEU A 410 35.74 -2.68 -8.44
C LEU A 410 36.86 -2.07 -9.30
N LYS A 411 37.29 -0.84 -8.99
CA LYS A 411 38.42 -0.19 -9.67
C LYS A 411 39.72 -1.00 -9.55
N ASN A 412 40.03 -1.50 -8.34
CA ASN A 412 41.21 -2.35 -8.12
C ASN A 412 41.12 -3.68 -8.90
N VAL A 413 39.93 -4.27 -9.03
CA VAL A 413 39.70 -5.48 -9.83
C VAL A 413 39.82 -5.18 -11.34
N GLN A 414 39.33 -4.04 -11.82
CA GLN A 414 39.50 -3.61 -13.22
C GLN A 414 40.96 -3.35 -13.58
N GLU A 415 41.73 -2.72 -12.69
CA GLU A 415 43.19 -2.52 -12.88
C GLU A 415 43.93 -3.86 -12.89
N ALA A 416 43.60 -4.78 -11.98
CA ALA A 416 44.16 -6.13 -11.98
C ALA A 416 43.79 -6.94 -13.23
N LEU A 417 42.58 -6.76 -13.77
CA LEU A 417 42.14 -7.39 -15.02
C LEU A 417 42.91 -6.83 -16.23
N ALA A 418 43.10 -5.52 -16.33
CA ALA A 418 43.88 -4.91 -17.41
C ALA A 418 45.33 -5.43 -17.44
N VAL A 419 45.97 -5.59 -16.27
CA VAL A 419 47.30 -6.23 -16.16
C VAL A 419 47.26 -7.70 -16.60
N LYS A 420 46.15 -8.41 -16.37
CA LYS A 420 45.98 -9.80 -16.85
C LYS A 420 45.74 -9.88 -18.34
N ASP A 421 45.02 -8.94 -18.94
CA ASP A 421 44.84 -8.85 -20.40
C ASP A 421 46.15 -8.50 -21.12
N GLU A 422 46.99 -7.62 -20.55
CA GLU A 422 48.34 -7.37 -21.08
C GLU A 422 49.22 -8.63 -21.01
N GLN A 423 49.22 -9.33 -19.86
CA GLN A 423 49.91 -10.62 -19.73
C GLN A 423 49.39 -11.65 -20.74
N LEU A 424 48.08 -11.72 -20.96
CA LEU A 424 47.46 -12.59 -21.95
C LEU A 424 47.93 -12.24 -23.36
N GLN A 425 47.93 -10.96 -23.75
CA GLN A 425 48.43 -10.51 -25.06
C GLN A 425 49.92 -10.85 -25.27
N ILE A 426 50.76 -10.71 -24.25
CA ILE A 426 52.17 -11.11 -24.31
C ILE A 426 52.29 -12.62 -24.55
N ILE A 427 51.50 -13.43 -23.84
CA ILE A 427 51.46 -14.89 -24.03
C ILE A 427 50.95 -15.25 -25.43
N THR A 428 49.86 -14.64 -25.92
CA THR A 428 49.32 -14.88 -27.27
C THR A 428 50.34 -14.53 -28.35
N ARG A 429 51.08 -13.41 -28.22
CA ARG A 429 52.16 -13.03 -29.14
C ARG A 429 53.33 -14.03 -29.09
N SER A 430 53.63 -14.56 -27.91
CA SER A 430 54.67 -15.61 -27.73
C SER A 430 54.25 -16.94 -28.39
N VAL A 431 53.01 -17.38 -28.17
CA VAL A 431 52.44 -18.58 -28.80
C VAL A 431 52.40 -18.44 -30.33
N ALA A 432 52.01 -17.28 -30.87
CA ALA A 432 52.00 -17.02 -32.30
C ALA A 432 53.42 -17.08 -32.92
N ARG A 433 54.45 -16.56 -32.22
CA ARG A 433 55.86 -16.73 -32.63
C ARG A 433 56.29 -18.19 -32.62
N ALA A 434 56.00 -18.92 -31.55
CA ALA A 434 56.33 -20.35 -31.46
C ALA A 434 55.64 -21.18 -32.55
N GLN A 435 54.42 -20.81 -32.97
CA GLN A 435 53.70 -21.45 -34.08
C GLN A 435 54.34 -21.14 -35.44
N ASP A 436 54.80 -19.91 -35.68
CA ASP A 436 55.53 -19.52 -36.90
C ASP A 436 56.91 -20.20 -36.96
N GLU A 437 57.65 -20.23 -35.85
CA GLU A 437 58.92 -20.96 -35.71
C GLU A 437 58.75 -22.48 -35.92
N MET A 438 57.71 -23.08 -35.33
CA MET A 438 57.36 -24.49 -35.57
C MET A 438 56.99 -24.75 -37.03
N THR A 439 56.32 -23.80 -37.70
CA THR A 439 55.96 -23.90 -39.12
C THR A 439 57.21 -23.80 -40.01
N LYS A 440 58.14 -22.90 -39.70
CA LYS A 440 59.45 -22.79 -40.38
C LYS A 440 60.27 -24.06 -40.21
N ALA A 441 60.45 -24.54 -38.97
CA ALA A 441 61.17 -25.78 -38.69
C ALA A 441 60.55 -27.01 -39.37
N LYS A 442 59.22 -27.05 -39.50
CA LYS A 442 58.52 -28.09 -40.28
C LYS A 442 58.83 -28.00 -41.77
N ASN A 443 58.76 -26.81 -42.36
CA ASN A 443 59.10 -26.59 -43.76
C ASN A 443 60.59 -26.94 -44.04
N GLU A 444 61.50 -26.57 -43.15
CA GLU A 444 62.92 -26.95 -43.22
C GLU A 444 63.11 -28.46 -43.10
N SER A 445 62.37 -29.14 -42.20
CA SER A 445 62.37 -30.61 -42.11
C SER A 445 61.88 -31.28 -43.40
N ASP A 446 60.84 -30.74 -44.03
CA ASP A 446 60.31 -31.25 -45.30
C ASP A 446 61.31 -31.03 -46.46
N VAL A 447 61.99 -29.88 -46.51
CA VAL A 447 63.08 -29.59 -47.48
C VAL A 447 64.31 -30.49 -47.25
N LEU A 448 64.72 -30.70 -46.00
CA LEU A 448 65.81 -31.63 -45.64
C LEU A 448 65.46 -33.07 -46.01
N ARG A 449 64.20 -33.49 -45.83
CA ARG A 449 63.70 -34.82 -46.23
C ARG A 449 63.71 -34.99 -47.74
N HIS A 450 63.38 -33.94 -48.50
CA HIS A 450 63.51 -33.92 -49.96
C HIS A 450 64.98 -34.05 -50.40
N HIS A 451 65.89 -33.29 -49.78
CA HIS A 451 67.33 -33.37 -50.03
C HIS A 451 67.90 -34.76 -49.70
N TYR A 452 67.52 -35.34 -48.56
CA TYR A 452 67.91 -36.69 -48.16
C TYR A 452 67.50 -37.73 -49.21
N ASN A 453 66.26 -37.68 -49.70
CA ASN A 453 65.78 -38.58 -50.75
C ASN A 453 66.56 -38.42 -52.06
N LEU A 454 66.96 -37.19 -52.41
CA LEU A 454 67.84 -36.88 -53.54
C LEU A 454 69.25 -37.46 -53.36
N VAL A 455 69.84 -37.32 -52.17
CA VAL A 455 71.16 -37.89 -51.83
C VAL A 455 71.12 -39.42 -51.88
N VAL A 456 70.12 -40.06 -51.27
CA VAL A 456 69.92 -41.53 -51.33
C VAL A 456 69.81 -42.02 -52.78
N LYS A 457 69.06 -41.30 -53.64
CA LYS A 457 68.98 -41.60 -55.07
C LYS A 457 70.33 -41.44 -55.78
N LYS A 458 71.15 -40.45 -55.38
CA LYS A 458 72.48 -40.21 -55.95
C LYS A 458 73.51 -41.24 -55.49
N CYS A 459 73.48 -41.67 -54.23
CA CYS A 459 74.31 -42.77 -53.72
C CYS A 459 74.09 -44.06 -54.50
N ARG A 460 72.82 -44.47 -54.71
CA ARG A 460 72.47 -45.64 -55.54
C ARG A 460 73.00 -45.55 -56.98
N GLN A 461 73.03 -44.35 -57.56
CA GLN A 461 73.61 -44.12 -58.89
C GLN A 461 75.15 -44.31 -58.87
N LEU A 462 75.81 -43.77 -57.84
CA LEU A 462 77.27 -43.89 -57.67
C LEU A 462 77.71 -45.33 -57.33
N GLU A 463 76.93 -46.07 -56.53
CA GLU A 463 77.14 -47.50 -56.26
C GLU A 463 77.15 -48.31 -57.57
N SER A 464 76.20 -48.02 -58.48
CA SER A 464 76.16 -48.63 -59.82
C SER A 464 77.38 -48.25 -60.67
N GLU A 465 77.79 -46.98 -60.69
CA GLU A 465 79.00 -46.55 -61.39
C GLU A 465 80.29 -47.19 -60.84
N VAL A 466 80.41 -47.32 -59.52
CA VAL A 466 81.56 -47.94 -58.85
C VAL A 466 81.63 -49.43 -59.17
N SER A 467 80.49 -50.12 -59.23
CA SER A 467 80.42 -51.52 -59.68
C SER A 467 81.00 -51.69 -61.10
N VAL A 468 80.52 -50.89 -62.06
CA VAL A 468 81.01 -50.91 -63.46
C VAL A 468 82.50 -50.51 -63.56
N LYS A 469 82.96 -49.58 -62.73
CA LYS A 469 84.39 -49.19 -62.66
C LYS A 469 85.26 -50.32 -62.07
N ASN A 470 84.75 -51.08 -61.10
CA ASN A 470 85.46 -52.23 -60.53
C ASN A 470 85.60 -53.40 -61.51
N GLU A 471 84.59 -53.72 -62.34
CA GLU A 471 84.72 -54.71 -63.41
C GLU A 471 85.81 -54.31 -64.43
N ARG A 472 85.84 -53.04 -64.82
CA ARG A 472 86.88 -52.48 -65.70
C ARG A 472 88.26 -52.55 -65.05
N LEU A 473 88.37 -52.26 -63.76
CA LEU A 473 89.62 -52.36 -63.01
C LEU A 473 90.13 -53.81 -62.93
N GLN A 474 89.27 -54.78 -62.60
CA GLN A 474 89.65 -56.20 -62.63
C GLN A 474 90.14 -56.64 -64.01
N THR A 475 89.51 -56.14 -65.08
CA THR A 475 89.91 -56.41 -66.46
C THR A 475 91.29 -55.81 -66.77
N ALA A 476 91.55 -54.57 -66.35
CA ALA A 476 92.85 -53.91 -66.51
C ALA A 476 93.99 -54.59 -65.71
N THR A 477 93.72 -55.02 -64.47
CA THR A 477 94.71 -55.75 -63.66
C THR A 477 95.13 -57.06 -64.32
N ARG A 478 94.21 -57.78 -64.97
CA ARG A 478 94.52 -59.01 -65.72
C ARG A 478 95.45 -58.74 -66.92
N SER A 479 95.29 -57.62 -67.63
CA SER A 479 96.19 -57.26 -68.74
C SER A 479 97.56 -56.73 -68.27
N VAL A 480 97.64 -56.01 -67.15
CA VAL A 480 98.93 -55.60 -66.56
C VAL A 480 99.76 -56.80 -66.12
N ALA A 481 99.14 -57.79 -65.45
CA ALA A 481 99.84 -59.02 -65.04
C ALA A 481 100.41 -59.80 -66.24
N ARG A 482 99.71 -59.80 -67.37
CA ARG A 482 100.19 -60.40 -68.63
C ARG A 482 101.43 -59.67 -69.17
N ALA A 483 101.39 -58.35 -69.24
CA ALA A 483 102.52 -57.53 -69.73
C ALA A 483 103.77 -57.64 -68.86
N GLN A 484 103.62 -57.74 -67.53
CA GLN A 484 104.74 -57.97 -66.61
C GLN A 484 105.45 -59.32 -66.87
N ASN A 485 104.70 -60.36 -67.18
CA ASN A 485 105.24 -61.69 -67.49
C ASN A 485 106.04 -61.68 -68.82
N GLU A 486 105.50 -61.00 -69.84
CA GLU A 486 106.18 -60.80 -71.13
C GLU A 486 107.46 -59.95 -70.98
N THR A 487 107.43 -58.91 -70.15
CA THR A 487 108.61 -58.07 -69.82
C THR A 487 109.70 -58.85 -69.08
N THR A 488 109.31 -59.75 -68.16
CA THR A 488 110.24 -60.59 -67.40
C THR A 488 111.01 -61.54 -68.31
N LYS A 489 110.33 -62.11 -69.33
CA LYS A 489 110.96 -62.96 -70.34
C LYS A 489 112.03 -62.19 -71.15
N ALA A 490 111.67 -61.02 -71.68
CA ALA A 490 112.58 -60.20 -72.49
C ALA A 490 113.84 -59.75 -71.72
N LYS A 491 113.75 -59.61 -70.39
CA LYS A 491 114.89 -59.27 -69.53
C LYS A 491 115.93 -60.39 -69.48
N ASN A 492 115.49 -61.64 -69.34
CA ASN A 492 116.39 -62.81 -69.34
C ASN A 492 117.14 -62.95 -70.69
N ASP A 493 116.44 -62.72 -71.81
CA ASP A 493 117.04 -62.77 -73.14
C ASP A 493 118.16 -61.72 -73.32
N CYS A 494 118.03 -60.53 -72.70
CA CYS A 494 119.05 -59.48 -72.71
C CYS A 494 120.31 -59.84 -71.90
N ASP A 495 120.17 -60.48 -70.73
CA ASP A 495 121.32 -60.82 -69.90
C ASP A 495 122.17 -61.96 -70.50
N VAL A 496 121.56 -62.87 -71.27
CA VAL A 496 122.28 -63.86 -72.11
C VAL A 496 123.12 -63.16 -73.19
N LEU A 497 122.56 -62.16 -73.88
CA LEU A 497 123.29 -61.38 -74.89
C LEU A 497 124.46 -60.60 -74.28
N ARG A 498 124.27 -60.01 -73.09
CA ARG A 498 125.31 -59.29 -72.34
C ARG A 498 126.49 -60.19 -71.95
N HIS A 499 126.23 -61.44 -71.56
CA HIS A 499 127.30 -62.40 -71.24
C HIS A 499 128.17 -62.72 -72.47
N ASN A 500 127.55 -63.01 -73.61
CA ASN A 500 128.24 -63.31 -74.86
C ASN A 500 129.09 -62.12 -75.38
N TYR A 501 128.64 -60.88 -75.18
CA TYR A 501 129.39 -59.68 -75.56
C TYR A 501 130.72 -59.57 -74.80
N ASN A 502 130.71 -59.78 -73.48
CA ASN A 502 131.91 -59.62 -72.64
C ASN A 502 133.01 -60.62 -73.01
N LEU A 503 132.65 -61.88 -73.30
CA LEU A 503 133.57 -62.92 -73.78
C LEU A 503 134.30 -62.51 -75.08
N SER A 504 133.61 -61.81 -75.99
CA SER A 504 134.22 -61.30 -77.22
C SER A 504 135.25 -60.21 -76.96
N VAL A 505 135.02 -59.35 -75.95
CA VAL A 505 135.92 -58.23 -75.61
C VAL A 505 137.23 -58.73 -74.97
N GLU A 506 137.20 -59.78 -74.15
CA GLU A 506 138.42 -60.38 -73.62
C GLU A 506 139.27 -61.06 -74.70
N TYR A 507 138.63 -61.74 -75.66
CA TYR A 507 139.33 -62.38 -76.78
C TYR A 507 140.07 -61.37 -77.67
N CYS A 508 139.47 -60.19 -77.91
CA CYS A 508 140.14 -59.10 -78.63
C CYS A 508 141.39 -58.59 -77.91
N ARG A 509 141.36 -58.46 -76.57
CA ARG A 509 142.50 -57.99 -75.78
C ARG A 509 143.69 -58.94 -75.81
N GLN A 510 143.46 -60.26 -75.88
CA GLN A 510 144.55 -61.23 -76.05
C GLN A 510 145.25 -61.05 -77.40
N LEU A 511 144.49 -60.88 -78.48
CA LEU A 511 145.03 -60.65 -79.82
C LEU A 511 145.84 -59.33 -79.92
N GLU A 512 145.40 -58.25 -79.27
CA GLU A 512 146.15 -56.99 -79.23
C GLU A 512 147.50 -57.12 -78.50
N ALA A 513 147.57 -57.94 -77.44
CA ALA A 513 148.82 -58.24 -76.73
C ALA A 513 149.81 -59.02 -77.61
N GLU A 514 149.36 -60.06 -78.31
CA GLU A 514 150.19 -60.83 -79.25
C GLU A 514 150.70 -59.97 -80.42
N ILE A 515 149.83 -59.14 -81.01
CA ILE A 515 150.20 -58.21 -82.10
C ILE A 515 151.24 -57.16 -81.63
N THR A 516 151.19 -56.78 -80.36
CA THR A 516 152.18 -55.85 -79.78
C THR A 516 153.53 -56.52 -79.57
N ALA A 517 153.56 -57.76 -79.08
CA ALA A 517 154.80 -58.54 -78.95
C ALA A 517 155.47 -58.82 -80.30
N MET A 518 154.70 -59.06 -81.37
CA MET A 518 155.21 -59.32 -82.72
C MET A 518 155.89 -58.12 -83.39
N LYS A 519 155.65 -56.88 -82.94
CA LYS A 519 156.18 -55.66 -83.59
C LYS A 519 157.57 -55.22 -83.11
N ALA A 520 158.13 -55.87 -82.09
CA ALA A 520 159.34 -55.39 -81.39
C ALA A 520 160.64 -56.14 -81.73
N SER A 521 160.63 -57.17 -82.60
CA SER A 521 161.83 -57.96 -82.92
C SER A 521 162.26 -57.85 -84.40
N ALA A 522 163.58 -57.78 -84.62
CA ALA A 522 164.20 -57.64 -85.93
C ALA A 522 164.88 -58.96 -86.36
N SER A 523 164.10 -59.96 -86.77
CA SER A 523 164.58 -61.11 -87.53
C SER A 523 163.44 -61.79 -88.31
N TRP A 524 163.69 -62.23 -89.54
CA TRP A 524 162.65 -62.69 -90.46
C TRP A 524 162.56 -64.23 -90.53
N LYS A 525 161.37 -64.84 -90.37
CA LYS A 525 161.04 -66.19 -90.91
C LYS A 525 159.54 -66.59 -90.90
N ILE A 526 159.04 -66.72 -92.13
CA ILE A 526 157.78 -67.29 -92.70
C ILE A 526 157.17 -68.54 -92.00
N THR A 527 155.82 -68.66 -91.83
CA THR A 527 154.89 -69.79 -92.24
C THR A 527 153.43 -69.77 -91.65
N LYS A 528 152.59 -70.81 -91.90
CA LYS A 528 151.08 -70.99 -91.88
C LYS A 528 150.65 -72.21 -90.95
N PRO A 529 149.38 -72.75 -90.83
CA PRO A 529 147.98 -72.21 -90.60
C PRO A 529 146.90 -73.10 -89.80
N LEU A 530 145.76 -72.50 -89.32
CA LEU A 530 144.29 -72.94 -89.29
C LEU A 530 143.61 -74.19 -88.56
N ARG A 531 142.31 -74.02 -88.10
CA ARG A 531 141.09 -74.94 -87.86
C ARG A 531 140.59 -75.27 -86.39
N SER A 532 139.35 -75.81 -86.04
CA SER A 532 137.89 -75.59 -86.39
C SER A 532 136.81 -76.57 -85.72
N PHE A 533 135.49 -76.19 -85.55
CA PHE A 533 134.16 -76.96 -85.63
C PHE A 533 133.19 -77.43 -84.43
N SER A 534 131.82 -77.35 -84.64
CA SER A 534 130.57 -78.11 -84.13
C SER A 534 129.80 -77.83 -82.76
N SER A 535 128.51 -78.22 -82.40
CA SER A 535 127.13 -78.29 -83.06
C SER A 535 125.86 -78.88 -82.24
N GLU A 536 124.64 -78.25 -82.25
CA GLU A 536 123.20 -78.68 -81.85
C GLU A 536 122.87 -79.17 -80.36
N ARG A 537 121.67 -79.65 -79.83
CA ARG A 537 120.34 -80.17 -80.33
C ARG A 537 119.06 -80.33 -79.35
N LYS A 538 117.98 -79.50 -79.46
CA LYS A 538 116.45 -79.76 -79.42
C LYS A 538 115.52 -80.31 -78.25
N LYS A 539 114.23 -79.82 -78.25
CA LYS A 539 112.86 -80.43 -77.92
C LYS A 539 112.32 -80.54 -76.45
N LYS A 540 110.99 -80.60 -76.08
CA LYS A 540 109.63 -80.29 -76.69
C LYS A 540 108.45 -80.27 -75.64
N VAL A 541 107.45 -79.35 -75.76
CA VAL A 541 105.96 -79.38 -75.42
C VAL A 541 105.41 -79.95 -74.08
N GLY A 542 104.36 -79.32 -73.46
CA GLY A 542 103.71 -79.92 -72.27
C GLY A 542 102.28 -79.53 -71.78
N ASN A 543 101.78 -78.30 -71.87
CA ASN A 543 100.34 -77.92 -71.68
C ASN A 543 100.10 -76.46 -72.08
#